data_AF-A0A1Y3B682-F1
#
_entry.id   AF-A0A1Y3B682-F1
#
_cell.length_a   1.000
_cell.length_b   1.000
_cell.length_c   1.000
_cell.angle_alpha   90.00
_cell.angle_beta   90.00
_cell.angle_gamma   90.00
#
_symmetry.space_group_name_H-M   'P 1'
#
loop_
_entity.id
_entity.type
_entity.pdbx_description
1 polymer ?
#
loop_
_entity_poly.entity_id
_entity_poly.type
_entity_poly.pdbx_seq_one_letter_code
_entity_poly.pdbx_strand_id
1 'polypeptide(L)'
;MQWGQFVDHDITLAASTRGLLCCNRTNAQGPLIHPACRPIYLPFNDPFYSRFNRHCNNFVRNAVGPKNSCNLGYREQTNTVTSFIDASMVYGNDYDRSRLVRSFHNGELKIEKINGKEWLPFDTMNNSLACAVRNRQGNNRCVFAGDVRVNQQFGITTLQLMFLREHNRLANELAKLNHDWNDEIIYQEARKIISAMIQHITYNEFLPEALGRSVMRHYGLSLQPIGHCNSYDSNLNPTILNEFGAAAYRWHTLVQKYYHKIGIINNRVFKRYEMNQIFNNPTHLYPVGSLDRIIRGILKRPTDRFDHIFTEDVSNNH
;
A
#
# COMPACT_ATOMS: atom_id res chain seq x y z
N MET A 1 -11.76 1.74 4.11
CA MET A 1 -11.00 1.90 2.86
C MET A 1 -9.49 1.94 3.11
N GLN A 2 -8.95 2.98 3.77
CA GLN A 2 -7.49 3.20 3.82
C GLN A 2 -6.69 2.06 4.48
N TRP A 3 -7.22 1.50 5.57
CA TRP A 3 -6.64 0.34 6.26
C TRP A 3 -6.63 -0.93 5.39
N GLY A 4 -7.72 -1.19 4.64
CA GLY A 4 -7.80 -2.35 3.75
C GLY A 4 -6.71 -2.35 2.68
N GLN A 5 -6.46 -1.19 2.07
CA GLN A 5 -5.35 -1.02 1.13
C GLN A 5 -3.98 -1.17 1.82
N PHE A 6 -3.83 -0.68 3.06
CA PHE A 6 -2.59 -0.83 3.82
C PHE A 6 -2.27 -2.30 4.13
N VAL A 7 -3.27 -3.09 4.52
CA VAL A 7 -3.13 -4.55 4.75
C VAL A 7 -2.92 -5.30 3.43
N ASP A 8 -3.59 -4.93 2.34
CA ASP A 8 -3.34 -5.52 1.01
C ASP A 8 -1.87 -5.38 0.62
N HIS A 9 -1.25 -4.25 0.94
CA HIS A 9 0.15 -4.01 0.63
C HIS A 9 1.12 -4.84 1.46
N ASP A 10 0.66 -5.40 2.58
CA ASP A 10 1.43 -6.32 3.41
C ASP A 10 1.43 -7.73 2.83
N ILE A 11 0.28 -8.17 2.28
CA ILE A 11 0.07 -9.58 1.93
C ILE A 11 0.01 -9.86 0.42
N THR A 12 -0.21 -8.86 -0.45
CA THR A 12 -0.28 -9.08 -1.90
C THR A 12 0.52 -8.07 -2.73
N LEU A 13 1.31 -8.59 -3.67
CA LEU A 13 1.90 -7.85 -4.79
C LEU A 13 2.25 -8.83 -5.90
N ALA A 14 1.51 -8.80 -7.00
CA ALA A 14 1.84 -9.66 -8.13
C ALA A 14 3.12 -9.17 -8.84
N ALA A 15 4.05 -10.09 -9.12
CA ALA A 15 5.20 -9.81 -9.96
C ALA A 15 4.74 -9.32 -11.35
N SER A 16 5.40 -8.30 -11.90
CA SER A 16 5.03 -7.70 -13.19
C SER A 16 6.21 -7.65 -14.14
N THR A 17 5.96 -7.91 -15.43
CA THR A 17 6.93 -7.67 -16.50
C THR A 17 7.00 -6.16 -16.78
N ARG A 18 8.12 -5.52 -16.44
CA ARG A 18 8.28 -4.05 -16.52
C ARG A 18 8.80 -3.60 -17.89
N GLY A 19 8.60 -2.32 -18.20
CA GLY A 19 9.20 -1.66 -19.38
C GLY A 19 8.46 -1.89 -20.70
N LEU A 20 7.28 -2.51 -20.68
CA LEU A 20 6.50 -2.78 -21.90
C LEU A 20 5.40 -1.73 -22.13
N LEU A 21 5.40 -1.15 -23.33
CA LEU A 21 4.31 -0.34 -23.86
C LEU A 21 3.50 -1.19 -24.84
N CYS A 22 2.44 -1.81 -24.33
CA CYS A 22 1.54 -2.72 -25.03
C CYS A 22 0.43 -2.00 -25.79
N CYS A 23 0.20 -0.72 -25.49
CA CYS A 23 -0.72 0.14 -26.23
C CYS A 23 0.07 1.33 -26.78
N ASN A 24 0.30 1.34 -28.09
CA ASN A 24 0.88 2.48 -28.81
C ASN A 24 -0.19 3.08 -29.75
N ARG A 25 -0.17 4.41 -29.92
CA ARG A 25 -1.10 5.17 -30.77
C ARG A 25 -1.11 4.70 -32.23
N THR A 26 -0.03 4.06 -32.70
CA THR A 26 0.15 3.69 -34.10
C THR A 26 0.07 2.19 -34.38
N ASN A 27 0.24 1.32 -33.38
CA ASN A 27 0.32 -0.13 -33.59
C ASN A 27 -0.19 -0.88 -32.35
N ALA A 28 -1.51 -1.01 -32.22
CA ALA A 28 -2.11 -1.92 -31.25
C ALA A 28 -2.26 -3.36 -31.81
N GLN A 29 -1.88 -3.59 -33.08
CA GLN A 29 -2.15 -4.82 -33.86
C GLN A 29 -0.97 -5.23 -34.76
N GLY A 30 0.27 -4.92 -34.38
CA GLY A 30 1.46 -5.37 -35.11
C GLY A 30 1.84 -6.83 -34.78
N PRO A 31 2.49 -7.58 -35.69
CA PRO A 31 2.88 -8.98 -35.48
C PRO A 31 3.98 -9.22 -34.42
N LEU A 32 4.55 -8.16 -33.85
CA LEU A 32 5.67 -8.20 -32.89
C LEU A 32 5.27 -7.67 -31.49
N ILE A 33 4.08 -8.03 -31.01
CA ILE A 33 3.65 -7.69 -29.65
C ILE A 33 4.22 -8.71 -28.67
N HIS A 34 4.90 -8.23 -27.62
CA HIS A 34 5.49 -9.10 -26.59
C HIS A 34 4.43 -10.03 -25.96
N PRO A 35 4.70 -11.31 -25.65
CA PRO A 35 3.69 -12.24 -25.14
C PRO A 35 2.97 -11.81 -23.85
N ALA A 36 3.62 -10.98 -23.04
CA ALA A 36 3.04 -10.39 -21.84
C ALA A 36 2.07 -9.23 -22.12
N CYS A 37 2.02 -8.68 -23.33
CA CYS A 37 1.13 -7.58 -23.66
C CYS A 37 -0.31 -8.05 -23.84
N ARG A 38 -1.23 -7.42 -23.12
CA ARG A 38 -2.68 -7.64 -23.24
C ARG A 38 -3.39 -6.28 -23.19
N PRO A 39 -3.16 -5.40 -24.18
CA PRO A 39 -3.79 -4.09 -24.18
C PRO A 39 -5.32 -4.23 -24.07
N ILE A 40 -5.93 -3.34 -23.29
CA ILE A 40 -7.39 -3.27 -23.17
C ILE A 40 -7.86 -2.38 -24.32
N TYR A 41 -8.44 -2.96 -25.36
CA TYR A 41 -8.96 -2.20 -26.49
C TYR A 41 -10.21 -1.43 -26.09
N LEU A 42 -10.31 -0.19 -26.57
CA LEU A 42 -11.41 0.71 -26.30
C LEU A 42 -12.33 0.80 -27.52
N PRO A 43 -13.65 0.86 -27.34
CA PRO A 43 -14.57 1.13 -28.44
C PRO A 43 -14.28 2.49 -29.11
N PHE A 44 -14.49 2.60 -30.42
CA PHE A 44 -14.31 3.88 -31.14
C PHE A 44 -15.20 5.00 -30.59
N ASN A 45 -16.38 4.64 -30.09
CA ASN A 45 -17.34 5.54 -29.46
C ASN A 45 -17.24 5.52 -27.93
N ASP A 46 -16.08 5.17 -27.36
CA ASP A 46 -15.86 5.23 -25.91
C ASP A 46 -16.22 6.63 -25.37
N PRO A 47 -17.13 6.77 -24.38
CA PRO A 47 -17.62 8.06 -23.92
C PRO A 47 -16.53 9.00 -23.37
N PHE A 48 -15.42 8.45 -22.86
CA PHE A 48 -14.36 9.23 -22.24
C PHE A 48 -13.11 9.33 -23.12
N TYR A 49 -12.70 8.25 -23.78
CA TYR A 49 -11.41 8.16 -24.49
C TYR A 49 -11.46 8.60 -25.96
N SER A 50 -12.64 8.58 -26.59
CA SER A 50 -12.82 8.99 -28.00
C SER A 50 -12.34 10.42 -28.26
N ARG A 51 -12.63 11.36 -27.33
CA ARG A 51 -12.16 12.76 -27.38
C ARG A 51 -10.65 12.95 -27.32
N PHE A 52 -9.90 11.92 -26.91
CA PHE A 52 -8.43 11.94 -26.85
C PHE A 52 -7.79 11.11 -27.98
N ASN A 53 -8.59 10.61 -28.92
CA ASN A 53 -8.16 9.70 -29.98
C ASN A 53 -7.36 8.49 -29.43
N ARG A 54 -7.84 7.92 -28.31
CA ARG A 54 -7.21 6.78 -27.63
C ARG A 54 -8.06 5.53 -27.82
N HIS A 55 -7.47 4.48 -28.41
CA HIS A 55 -8.15 3.24 -28.80
C HIS A 55 -7.72 2.01 -27.96
N CYS A 56 -6.81 2.20 -27.01
CA CYS A 56 -6.45 1.18 -26.04
C CYS A 56 -5.92 1.76 -24.73
N ASN A 57 -5.95 0.95 -23.67
CA ASN A 57 -5.23 1.16 -22.43
C ASN A 57 -4.05 0.19 -22.35
N ASN A 58 -2.90 0.70 -21.87
CA ASN A 58 -1.73 -0.13 -21.67
C ASN A 58 -1.98 -1.14 -20.55
N PHE A 59 -1.81 -2.43 -20.84
CA PHE A 59 -1.92 -3.48 -19.84
C PHE A 59 -0.91 -4.59 -20.14
N VAL A 60 -0.14 -4.92 -19.11
CA VAL A 60 0.92 -5.94 -19.15
C VAL A 60 0.53 -7.03 -18.16
N ARG A 61 0.57 -8.29 -18.60
CA ARG A 61 0.31 -9.44 -17.74
C ARG A 61 1.34 -9.50 -16.61
N ASN A 62 0.88 -9.92 -15.44
CA ASN A 62 1.76 -10.32 -14.34
C ASN A 62 2.76 -11.37 -14.81
N ALA A 63 3.99 -11.34 -14.27
CA ALA A 63 5.03 -12.31 -14.57
C ALA A 63 4.59 -13.73 -14.19
N VAL A 64 5.17 -14.72 -14.87
CA VAL A 64 4.95 -16.14 -14.54
C VAL A 64 5.78 -16.49 -13.32
N GLY A 65 5.16 -17.14 -12.34
CA GLY A 65 5.87 -17.77 -11.24
C GLY A 65 6.24 -19.22 -11.55
N PRO A 66 7.43 -19.69 -11.16
CA PRO A 66 7.71 -21.12 -11.20
C PRO A 66 6.81 -21.84 -10.19
N LYS A 67 6.37 -23.06 -10.53
CA LYS A 67 5.75 -23.96 -9.54
C LYS A 67 6.80 -24.46 -8.56
N ASN A 68 6.40 -24.89 -7.36
CA ASN A 68 7.32 -25.40 -6.34
C ASN A 68 8.28 -26.50 -6.84
N SER A 69 7.83 -27.34 -7.77
CA SER A 69 8.65 -28.42 -8.38
C SER A 69 9.22 -28.05 -9.76
N CYS A 70 9.09 -26.80 -10.21
CA CYS A 70 9.47 -26.34 -11.55
C CYS A 70 8.85 -27.13 -12.72
N ASN A 71 7.79 -27.91 -12.47
CA ASN A 71 7.11 -28.71 -13.47
C ASN A 71 6.28 -27.84 -14.43
N LEU A 72 6.15 -28.32 -15.67
CA LEU A 72 5.25 -27.73 -16.67
C LEU A 72 3.79 -27.76 -16.19
N GLY A 73 3.00 -26.78 -16.63
CA GLY A 73 1.56 -26.75 -16.39
C GLY A 73 0.96 -25.35 -16.60
N TYR A 74 -0.21 -25.12 -16.01
CA TYR A 74 -0.89 -23.84 -16.06
C TYR A 74 -0.04 -22.70 -15.50
N ARG A 75 -0.32 -21.49 -16.00
CA ARG A 75 0.40 -20.27 -15.65
C ARG A 75 0.00 -19.79 -14.25
N GLU A 76 0.93 -19.86 -13.30
CA GLU A 76 0.79 -19.25 -11.98
C GLU A 76 1.46 -17.86 -11.92
N GLN A 77 1.01 -17.02 -11.00
CA GLN A 77 1.60 -15.70 -10.74
C GLN A 77 2.36 -15.74 -9.41
N THR A 78 3.45 -14.98 -9.32
CA THR A 78 4.22 -14.86 -8.07
C THR A 78 3.70 -13.70 -7.24
N ASN A 79 3.44 -13.97 -5.96
CA ASN A 79 3.35 -12.94 -4.93
C ASN A 79 4.76 -12.54 -4.50
N THR A 80 5.13 -11.27 -4.63
CA THR A 80 6.48 -10.77 -4.30
C THR A 80 6.57 -10.18 -2.90
N VAL A 81 5.52 -10.34 -2.08
CA VAL A 81 5.53 -10.01 -0.67
C VAL A 81 5.22 -11.25 0.18
N THR A 82 5.55 -11.18 1.47
CA THR A 82 5.19 -12.23 2.42
C THR A 82 3.67 -12.37 2.47
N SER A 83 3.17 -13.58 2.72
CA SER A 83 1.71 -13.81 2.83
C SER A 83 1.17 -13.53 4.23
N PHE A 84 2.06 -13.31 5.20
CA PHE A 84 1.71 -13.05 6.59
C PHE A 84 1.40 -11.57 6.80
N ILE A 85 0.53 -11.27 7.76
CA ILE A 85 0.38 -9.91 8.28
C ILE A 85 1.56 -9.67 9.24
N ASP A 86 2.71 -9.31 8.70
CA ASP A 86 3.98 -9.20 9.41
C ASP A 86 4.60 -7.80 9.32
N ALA A 87 3.85 -6.83 8.79
CA ALA A 87 4.28 -5.46 8.57
C ALA A 87 5.40 -5.31 7.52
N SER A 88 5.54 -6.25 6.59
CA SER A 88 6.43 -6.15 5.44
C SER A 88 6.23 -4.87 4.63
N MET A 89 5.03 -4.29 4.62
CA MET A 89 4.81 -3.00 3.97
C MET A 89 5.57 -1.83 4.61
N VAL A 90 5.99 -1.97 5.87
CA VAL A 90 6.87 -1.03 6.60
C VAL A 90 8.33 -1.47 6.47
N TYR A 91 8.61 -2.77 6.63
CA TYR A 91 9.97 -3.29 6.80
C TYR A 91 10.63 -3.87 5.54
N GLY A 92 9.89 -4.05 4.46
CA GLY A 92 10.36 -4.71 3.25
C GLY A 92 10.17 -6.23 3.26
N ASN A 93 10.31 -6.82 2.08
CA ASN A 93 10.05 -8.24 1.81
C ASN A 93 11.31 -9.06 1.54
N ASP A 94 12.47 -8.41 1.59
CA ASP A 94 13.78 -9.01 1.41
C ASP A 94 14.82 -8.26 2.26
N TYR A 95 15.99 -8.87 2.42
CA TYR A 95 17.07 -8.33 3.25
C TYR A 95 17.58 -6.97 2.75
N ASP A 96 17.65 -6.77 1.43
CA ASP A 96 18.13 -5.53 0.85
C ASP A 96 17.16 -4.38 1.12
N ARG A 97 15.85 -4.61 0.94
CA ARG A 97 14.79 -3.66 1.24
C ARG A 97 14.74 -3.31 2.71
N SER A 98 14.87 -4.30 3.59
CA SER A 98 14.93 -4.10 5.04
C SER A 98 16.15 -3.27 5.46
N ARG A 99 17.33 -3.55 4.90
CA ARG A 99 18.53 -2.72 5.11
C ARG A 99 18.33 -1.28 4.62
N LEU A 100 17.63 -1.08 3.51
CA LEU A 100 17.39 0.26 2.97
C LEU A 100 16.53 1.12 3.88
N VAL A 101 15.52 0.56 4.57
CA VAL A 101 14.63 1.33 5.46
C VAL A 101 15.23 1.60 6.84
N ARG A 102 16.24 0.85 7.28
CA ARG A 102 16.86 0.98 8.62
C ARG A 102 17.89 2.09 8.72
N SER A 103 17.94 2.77 9.87
CA SER A 103 18.99 3.74 10.21
C SER A 103 20.28 3.05 10.67
N PHE A 104 20.19 1.82 11.19
CA PHE A 104 21.26 1.10 11.91
C PHE A 104 21.78 1.84 13.14
N HIS A 105 20.90 2.65 13.73
CA HIS A 105 21.15 3.36 14.96
C HIS A 105 19.92 3.27 15.87
N ASN A 106 20.12 2.83 17.11
CA ASN A 106 19.09 2.65 18.14
C ASN A 106 17.89 1.79 17.72
N GLY A 107 18.07 0.90 16.76
CA GLY A 107 17.02 0.05 16.20
C GLY A 107 15.99 0.80 15.35
N GLU A 108 16.27 2.03 14.93
CA GLU A 108 15.31 2.90 14.25
C GLU A 108 15.22 2.67 12.72
N LEU A 109 14.12 3.16 12.15
CA LEU A 109 13.95 3.36 10.71
C LEU A 109 14.46 4.75 10.30
N LYS A 110 14.96 4.85 9.06
CA LYS A 110 15.39 6.11 8.46
C LYS A 110 14.22 7.08 8.38
N ILE A 111 14.51 8.33 8.74
CA ILE A 111 13.60 9.45 8.61
C ILE A 111 14.22 10.56 7.77
N GLU A 112 13.36 11.43 7.27
CA GLU A 112 13.73 12.78 6.85
C GLU A 112 13.15 13.80 7.81
N LYS A 113 13.84 14.92 8.00
CA LYS A 113 13.33 16.03 8.82
C LYS A 113 12.92 17.19 7.93
N ILE A 114 11.63 17.47 7.89
CA ILE A 114 11.08 18.63 7.16
C ILE A 114 10.43 19.55 8.17
N ASN A 115 10.95 20.78 8.29
CA ASN A 115 10.47 21.78 9.25
C ASN A 115 10.39 21.24 10.69
N GLY A 116 11.41 20.48 11.11
CA GLY A 116 11.48 19.87 12.44
C GLY A 116 10.55 18.69 12.68
N LYS A 117 9.76 18.25 11.68
CA LYS A 117 8.91 17.06 11.78
C LYS A 117 9.55 15.88 11.04
N GLU A 118 9.34 14.67 11.56
CA GLU A 118 9.81 13.42 10.97
C GLU A 118 8.93 12.99 9.80
N TRP A 119 9.56 12.54 8.72
CA TRP A 119 8.92 12.08 7.49
C TRP A 119 9.55 10.79 7.02
N LEU A 120 8.84 10.08 6.13
CA LEU A 120 9.41 8.96 5.39
C LEU A 120 10.61 9.45 4.57
N PRO A 121 11.63 8.59 4.38
CA PRO A 121 12.81 8.94 3.61
C PRO A 121 12.48 9.29 2.16
N PHE A 122 13.16 10.27 1.58
CA PHE A 122 12.95 10.60 0.18
C PHE A 122 13.49 9.49 -0.73
N ASP A 123 12.75 9.22 -1.80
CA ASP A 123 13.19 8.27 -2.82
C ASP A 123 14.17 8.94 -3.79
N THR A 124 15.47 8.76 -3.54
CA THR A 124 16.56 9.30 -4.36
C THR A 124 17.03 8.34 -5.45
N MET A 125 16.66 7.05 -5.37
CA MET A 125 17.18 5.99 -6.25
C MET A 125 16.09 5.26 -7.04
N ASN A 126 14.87 5.82 -7.12
CA ASN A 126 13.71 5.20 -7.77
C ASN A 126 13.37 3.82 -7.17
N ASN A 127 13.48 3.71 -5.85
CA ASN A 127 13.15 2.51 -5.10
C ASN A 127 11.63 2.31 -4.92
N SER A 128 10.81 3.33 -5.17
CA SER A 128 9.35 3.23 -5.18
C SER A 128 8.81 3.02 -6.61
N LEU A 129 7.65 2.37 -6.70
CA LEU A 129 6.89 2.31 -7.94
C LEU A 129 6.16 3.63 -8.15
N ALA A 130 6.25 4.14 -9.37
CA ALA A 130 5.50 5.27 -9.90
C ALA A 130 5.56 6.56 -9.04
N CYS A 131 6.17 7.59 -9.59
CA CYS A 131 6.26 8.90 -8.95
C CYS A 131 5.86 9.99 -9.96
N ALA A 132 4.77 10.70 -9.67
CA ALA A 132 4.22 11.74 -10.54
C ALA A 132 4.84 13.13 -10.29
N VAL A 133 5.81 13.23 -9.37
CA VAL A 133 6.49 14.48 -9.05
C VAL A 133 7.51 14.82 -10.14
N ARG A 134 7.22 15.88 -10.92
CA ARG A 134 8.03 16.32 -12.07
C ARG A 134 9.37 16.97 -11.67
N ASN A 135 9.36 17.84 -10.66
CA ASN A 135 10.55 18.59 -10.21
C ASN A 135 11.01 18.11 -8.83
N ARG A 136 11.87 17.10 -8.78
CA ARG A 136 12.31 16.42 -7.55
C ARG A 136 13.34 17.21 -6.72
N GLN A 137 13.03 18.44 -6.35
CA GLN A 137 13.91 19.34 -5.61
C GLN A 137 13.37 19.68 -4.22
N GLY A 138 14.27 19.82 -3.25
CA GLY A 138 13.92 20.08 -1.85
C GLY A 138 12.89 19.07 -1.33
N ASN A 139 11.82 19.59 -0.73
CA ASN A 139 10.72 18.79 -0.21
C ASN A 139 9.77 18.27 -1.30
N ASN A 140 9.92 18.65 -2.57
CA ASN A 140 9.03 18.21 -3.64
C ASN A 140 9.48 16.84 -4.18
N ARG A 141 9.40 15.77 -3.38
CA ARG A 141 9.91 14.44 -3.75
C ARG A 141 8.94 13.34 -3.36
N CYS A 142 9.05 12.21 -4.05
CA CYS A 142 8.42 10.96 -3.60
C CYS A 142 9.18 10.39 -2.41
N VAL A 143 8.50 9.54 -1.64
CA VAL A 143 9.08 8.89 -0.47
C VAL A 143 9.31 7.41 -0.73
N PHE A 144 10.07 6.78 0.16
CA PHE A 144 10.39 5.37 0.15
C PHE A 144 9.98 4.73 1.49
N ALA A 145 9.57 3.46 1.44
CA ALA A 145 9.18 2.63 2.59
C ALA A 145 9.41 1.14 2.25
N GLY A 146 9.02 0.22 3.13
CA GLY A 146 9.09 -1.22 2.89
C GLY A 146 8.39 -1.65 1.61
N ASP A 147 7.14 -1.25 1.41
CA ASP A 147 6.38 -1.49 0.18
C ASP A 147 6.66 -0.43 -0.89
N VAL A 148 6.73 -0.88 -2.15
CA VAL A 148 7.06 -0.02 -3.30
C VAL A 148 5.93 0.91 -3.70
N ARG A 149 4.68 0.66 -3.29
CA ARG A 149 3.50 1.46 -3.66
C ARG A 149 3.20 2.58 -2.65
N VAL A 150 4.15 2.93 -1.77
CA VAL A 150 3.99 3.95 -0.72
C VAL A 150 3.47 5.31 -1.23
N ASN A 151 3.78 5.68 -2.48
CA ASN A 151 3.37 6.96 -3.07
C ASN A 151 2.01 6.92 -3.76
N GLN A 152 1.37 5.75 -3.89
CA GLN A 152 0.19 5.54 -4.73
C GLN A 152 -0.90 6.59 -4.47
N GLN A 153 -1.12 6.92 -3.21
CA GLN A 153 -1.90 8.08 -2.80
C GLN A 153 -1.54 8.45 -1.35
N PHE A 154 -1.70 9.73 -1.01
CA PHE A 154 -1.23 10.32 0.25
C PHE A 154 -1.81 9.75 1.55
N GLY A 155 -2.97 9.10 1.54
CA GLY A 155 -3.54 8.35 2.66
C GLY A 155 -2.76 7.08 2.98
N ILE A 156 -2.25 6.34 1.98
CA ILE A 156 -1.30 5.23 2.22
C ILE A 156 0.00 5.78 2.77
N THR A 157 0.54 6.83 2.15
CA THR A 157 1.76 7.48 2.63
C THR A 157 1.61 7.96 4.09
N THR A 158 0.42 8.42 4.47
CA THR A 158 0.11 8.83 5.85
C THR A 158 0.17 7.65 6.82
N LEU A 159 -0.46 6.50 6.51
CA LEU A 159 -0.40 5.31 7.37
C LEU A 159 1.04 4.77 7.48
N GLN A 160 1.77 4.74 6.37
CA GLN A 160 3.18 4.34 6.35
C GLN A 160 4.04 5.22 7.27
N LEU A 161 3.83 6.55 7.23
CA LEU A 161 4.50 7.47 8.14
C LEU A 161 4.10 7.25 9.61
N MET A 162 2.82 6.96 9.87
CA MET A 162 2.35 6.71 11.24
C MET A 162 3.04 5.48 11.86
N PHE A 163 3.11 4.36 11.14
CA PHE A 163 3.79 3.16 11.65
C PHE A 163 5.31 3.29 11.70
N LEU A 164 5.92 4.08 10.81
CA LEU A 164 7.32 4.42 10.95
C LEU A 164 7.59 5.16 12.26
N ARG A 165 6.80 6.21 12.54
CA ARG A 165 6.94 6.99 13.77
C ARG A 165 6.67 6.14 15.01
N GLU A 166 5.68 5.26 14.96
CA GLU A 166 5.39 4.35 16.06
C GLU A 166 6.53 3.35 16.29
N HIS A 167 7.14 2.83 15.23
CA HIS A 167 8.33 1.99 15.35
C HIS A 167 9.47 2.75 16.03
N ASN A 168 9.82 3.96 15.58
CA ASN A 168 10.89 4.73 16.20
C ASN A 168 10.55 5.13 17.64
N ARG A 169 9.28 5.40 17.96
CA ARG A 169 8.83 5.62 19.34
C ARG A 169 9.08 4.38 20.20
N LEU A 170 8.69 3.19 19.72
CA LEU A 170 8.89 1.93 20.43
C LEU A 170 10.38 1.59 20.58
N ALA A 171 11.18 1.76 19.53
CA ALA A 171 12.62 1.53 19.56
C ALA A 171 13.30 2.39 20.64
N ASN A 172 12.95 3.69 20.71
CA ASN A 172 13.45 4.59 21.73
C ASN A 172 13.04 4.19 23.15
N GLU A 173 11.80 3.76 23.37
CA GLU A 173 11.35 3.30 24.69
C GLU A 173 12.01 1.97 25.09
N LEU A 174 12.17 1.03 24.14
CA LEU A 174 12.86 -0.23 24.38
C LEU A 174 14.34 -0.03 24.72
N ALA A 175 15.01 0.90 24.04
CA ALA A 175 16.40 1.26 24.31
C ALA A 175 16.60 1.84 25.72
N LYS A 176 15.64 2.67 26.19
CA LYS A 176 15.66 3.21 27.57
C LYS A 176 15.39 2.15 28.64
N LEU A 177 14.56 1.16 28.32
CA LEU A 177 14.23 0.08 29.26
C LEU A 177 15.33 -0.99 29.32
N ASN A 178 16.02 -1.22 28.21
CA ASN A 178 16.99 -2.30 28.05
C ASN A 178 18.35 -1.76 27.55
N HIS A 179 19.13 -1.18 28.46
CA HIS A 179 20.40 -0.52 28.11
C HIS A 179 21.44 -1.45 27.45
N ASP A 180 21.36 -2.76 27.68
CA ASP A 180 22.29 -3.75 27.12
C ASP A 180 21.88 -4.25 25.72
N TRP A 181 20.71 -3.86 25.21
CA TRP A 181 20.25 -4.28 23.89
C TRP A 181 20.97 -3.49 22.79
N ASN A 182 21.45 -4.21 21.78
CA ASN A 182 22.04 -3.60 20.59
C ASN A 182 20.97 -3.17 19.57
N ASP A 183 21.40 -2.47 18.52
CA ASP A 183 20.54 -1.99 17.42
C ASP A 183 19.63 -3.08 16.85
N GLU A 184 20.19 -4.28 16.61
CA GLU A 184 19.46 -5.38 15.99
C GLU A 184 18.34 -5.89 16.89
N ILE A 185 18.61 -6.10 18.18
CA ILE A 185 17.60 -6.57 19.14
C ILE A 185 16.47 -5.54 19.25
N ILE A 186 16.81 -4.25 19.38
CA ILE A 186 15.80 -3.18 19.48
C ILE A 186 14.94 -3.13 18.20
N TYR A 187 15.57 -3.19 17.03
CA TYR A 187 14.86 -3.20 15.74
C TYR A 187 13.89 -4.38 15.64
N GLN A 188 14.34 -5.60 15.97
CA GLN A 188 13.51 -6.80 15.85
C GLN A 188 12.35 -6.82 16.86
N GLU A 189 12.58 -6.38 18.10
CA GLU A 189 11.51 -6.31 19.10
C GLU A 189 10.49 -5.20 18.78
N ALA A 190 10.94 -4.03 18.33
CA ALA A 190 10.04 -2.97 17.85
C ALA A 190 9.24 -3.44 16.62
N ARG A 191 9.88 -4.14 15.67
CA ARG A 191 9.22 -4.75 14.51
C ARG A 191 8.14 -5.76 14.94
N LYS A 192 8.48 -6.67 15.85
CA LYS A 192 7.56 -7.70 16.37
C LYS A 192 6.32 -7.09 17.01
N ILE A 193 6.48 -6.02 17.80
CA ILE A 193 5.35 -5.28 18.40
C ILE A 193 4.48 -4.64 17.31
N ILE A 194 5.08 -3.97 16.32
CA ILE A 194 4.33 -3.35 15.22
C ILE A 194 3.54 -4.39 14.41
N SER A 195 4.15 -5.53 14.09
CA SER A 195 3.45 -6.64 13.42
C SER A 195 2.25 -7.11 14.25
N ALA A 196 2.42 -7.28 15.56
CA ALA A 196 1.32 -7.64 16.47
C ALA A 196 0.21 -6.57 16.53
N MET A 197 0.56 -5.27 16.54
CA MET A 197 -0.42 -4.18 16.49
C MET A 197 -1.25 -4.23 15.20
N ILE A 198 -0.61 -4.45 14.05
CA ILE A 198 -1.30 -4.51 12.76
C ILE A 198 -2.20 -5.76 12.69
N GLN A 199 -1.73 -6.92 13.16
CA GLN A 199 -2.56 -8.12 13.30
C GLN A 199 -3.77 -7.86 14.20
N HIS A 200 -3.55 -7.26 15.37
CA HIS A 200 -4.61 -6.96 16.33
C HIS A 200 -5.66 -6.02 15.73
N ILE A 201 -5.26 -4.87 15.17
CA ILE A 201 -6.20 -3.93 14.52
C ILE A 201 -6.95 -4.63 13.38
N THR A 202 -6.27 -5.47 12.60
CA THR A 202 -6.90 -6.17 11.48
C THR A 202 -7.97 -7.15 11.93
N TYR A 203 -7.67 -8.03 12.88
CA TYR A 203 -8.62 -9.06 13.34
C TYR A 203 -9.68 -8.54 14.32
N ASN A 204 -9.35 -7.52 15.14
CA ASN A 204 -10.24 -6.98 16.15
C ASN A 204 -11.18 -5.88 15.63
N GLU A 205 -10.71 -5.05 14.70
CA GLU A 205 -11.44 -3.85 14.28
C GLU A 205 -11.84 -3.92 12.81
N PHE A 206 -10.92 -4.26 11.91
CA PHE A 206 -11.18 -4.19 10.48
C PHE A 206 -12.04 -5.35 9.95
N LEU A 207 -11.62 -6.60 10.21
CA LEU A 207 -12.32 -7.78 9.69
C LEU A 207 -13.76 -7.95 10.23
N PRO A 208 -14.07 -7.65 11.51
CA PRO A 208 -15.45 -7.71 11.99
C PRO A 208 -16.40 -6.76 11.28
N GLU A 209 -15.92 -5.57 10.90
CA GLU A 209 -16.70 -4.59 10.13
C GLU A 209 -16.78 -4.97 8.64
N ALA A 210 -15.72 -5.57 8.08
CA ALA A 210 -15.67 -5.96 6.68
C ALA A 210 -16.46 -7.24 6.37
N LEU A 211 -16.34 -8.26 7.22
CA LEU A 211 -16.93 -9.59 7.01
C LEU A 211 -18.21 -9.82 7.81
N GLY A 212 -18.42 -9.02 8.86
CA GLY A 212 -19.51 -9.18 9.81
C GLY A 212 -19.17 -10.16 10.94
N ARG A 213 -19.69 -9.88 12.14
CA ARG A 213 -19.44 -10.66 13.36
C ARG A 213 -19.86 -12.13 13.26
N SER A 214 -20.86 -12.45 12.43
CA SER A 214 -21.30 -13.84 12.22
C SER A 214 -20.24 -14.67 11.51
N VAL A 215 -19.62 -14.12 10.46
CA VAL A 215 -18.53 -14.77 9.72
C VAL A 215 -17.31 -14.94 10.62
N MET A 216 -16.95 -13.88 11.36
CA MET A 216 -15.84 -13.95 12.32
C MET A 216 -16.01 -15.06 13.35
N ARG A 217 -17.22 -15.26 13.90
CA ARG A 217 -17.50 -16.35 14.85
C ARG A 217 -17.49 -17.73 14.17
N HIS A 218 -18.10 -17.85 13.00
CA HIS A 218 -18.20 -19.11 12.27
C HIS A 218 -16.82 -19.70 11.97
N TYR A 219 -15.86 -18.85 11.58
CA TYR A 219 -14.49 -19.25 11.28
C TYR A 219 -13.52 -19.14 12.47
N GLY A 220 -14.00 -18.83 13.67
CA GLY A 220 -13.14 -18.72 14.86
C GLY A 220 -12.08 -17.62 14.79
N LEU A 221 -12.34 -16.53 14.06
CA LEU A 221 -11.40 -15.43 13.80
C LEU A 221 -11.45 -14.32 14.86
N SER A 222 -12.39 -14.40 15.81
CA SER A 222 -12.53 -13.39 16.87
C SER A 222 -11.41 -13.52 17.91
N LEU A 223 -10.77 -12.39 18.23
CA LEU A 223 -9.76 -12.36 19.28
C LEU A 223 -10.37 -12.58 20.66
N GLN A 224 -9.61 -13.25 21.53
CA GLN A 224 -9.92 -13.32 22.95
C GLN A 224 -9.61 -11.98 23.61
N PRO A 225 -10.43 -11.51 24.58
CA PRO A 225 -10.19 -10.23 25.25
C PRO A 225 -8.93 -10.24 26.10
N ILE A 226 -8.47 -11.41 26.56
CA ILE A 226 -7.30 -11.60 27.41
C ILE A 226 -6.60 -12.91 27.00
N GLY A 227 -5.27 -12.93 27.06
CA GLY A 227 -4.46 -14.14 26.90
C GLY A 227 -3.93 -14.35 25.48
N HIS A 228 -3.67 -15.61 25.13
CA HIS A 228 -3.16 -16.04 23.83
C HIS A 228 -4.00 -17.19 23.28
N CYS A 229 -3.90 -17.42 21.96
CA CYS A 229 -4.54 -18.53 21.29
C CYS A 229 -3.49 -19.59 20.90
N ASN A 230 -3.82 -20.87 21.04
CA ASN A 230 -2.99 -22.00 20.61
C ASN A 230 -3.43 -22.58 19.26
N SER A 231 -3.96 -21.74 18.37
CA SER A 231 -4.53 -22.14 17.07
C SER A 231 -3.50 -22.22 15.94
N TYR A 232 -2.20 -22.21 16.24
CA TYR A 232 -1.18 -22.40 15.22
C TYR A 232 -1.21 -23.84 14.72
N ASP A 233 -1.36 -24.02 13.41
CA ASP A 233 -1.27 -25.30 12.73
C ASP A 233 -0.14 -25.25 11.70
N SER A 234 0.90 -26.06 11.90
CA SER A 234 2.05 -26.13 11.00
C SER A 234 1.73 -26.79 9.65
N ASN A 235 0.58 -27.47 9.52
CA ASN A 235 0.15 -28.10 8.28
C ASN A 235 -0.69 -27.15 7.40
N LEU A 236 -1.11 -26.00 7.94
CA LEU A 236 -1.86 -25.01 7.19
C LEU A 236 -0.95 -24.33 6.17
N ASN A 237 -1.40 -24.22 4.92
CA ASN A 237 -0.72 -23.42 3.91
C ASN A 237 -1.11 -21.94 4.06
N PRO A 238 -0.19 -21.04 4.46
CA PRO A 238 -0.50 -19.63 4.68
C PRO A 238 -0.43 -18.78 3.40
N THR A 239 -0.16 -19.37 2.23
CA THR A 239 -0.03 -18.60 0.98
C THR A 239 -1.34 -17.93 0.59
N ILE A 240 -1.25 -16.69 0.11
CA ILE A 240 -2.40 -15.98 -0.46
C ILE A 240 -2.91 -16.68 -1.72
N LEU A 241 -4.23 -16.90 -1.75
CA LEU A 241 -4.93 -17.41 -2.92
C LEU A 241 -4.91 -16.39 -4.07
N ASN A 242 -4.80 -16.87 -5.31
CA ASN A 242 -4.72 -15.99 -6.47
C ASN A 242 -6.01 -15.16 -6.64
N GLU A 243 -7.18 -15.79 -6.45
CA GLU A 243 -8.47 -15.10 -6.44
C GLU A 243 -8.57 -14.00 -5.39
N PHE A 244 -7.92 -14.17 -4.23
CA PHE A 244 -7.88 -13.16 -3.18
C PHE A 244 -7.06 -11.94 -3.62
N GLY A 245 -5.82 -12.17 -4.06
CA GLY A 245 -4.91 -11.10 -4.46
C GLY A 245 -5.26 -10.45 -5.81
N ALA A 246 -5.89 -11.19 -6.72
CA ALA A 246 -6.26 -10.67 -8.04
C ALA A 246 -7.61 -9.94 -8.04
N ALA A 247 -8.58 -10.38 -7.24
CA ALA A 247 -9.96 -9.88 -7.35
C ALA A 247 -10.67 -9.67 -6.01
N ALA A 248 -10.73 -10.67 -5.12
CA ALA A 248 -11.68 -10.65 -4.01
C ALA A 248 -11.42 -9.52 -3.00
N TYR A 249 -10.16 -9.15 -2.77
CA TYR A 249 -9.77 -8.07 -1.85
C TYR A 249 -9.71 -6.69 -2.52
N ARG A 250 -10.08 -6.59 -3.81
CA ARG A 250 -10.03 -5.37 -4.62
C ARG A 250 -11.30 -4.53 -4.47
N TRP A 251 -11.65 -4.18 -3.23
CA TRP A 251 -12.82 -3.35 -2.86
C TRP A 251 -12.66 -1.86 -3.24
N HIS A 252 -12.21 -1.58 -4.46
CA HIS A 252 -11.92 -0.23 -4.94
C HIS A 252 -13.18 0.65 -5.08
N THR A 253 -14.39 0.09 -4.99
CA THR A 253 -15.66 0.86 -4.92
C THR A 253 -15.74 1.73 -3.67
N LEU A 254 -14.99 1.40 -2.61
CA LEU A 254 -14.87 2.22 -1.41
C LEU A 254 -14.03 3.50 -1.59
N VAL A 255 -13.34 3.66 -2.74
CA VAL A 255 -12.44 4.79 -3.02
C VAL A 255 -13.25 6.04 -3.34
N GLN A 256 -13.00 7.10 -2.58
CA GLN A 256 -13.67 8.38 -2.72
C GLN A 256 -13.19 9.15 -3.95
N LYS A 257 -14.11 9.89 -4.60
CA LYS A 257 -13.75 10.93 -5.58
C LYS A 257 -12.92 12.06 -4.98
N TYR A 258 -13.24 12.45 -3.74
CA TYR A 258 -12.64 13.63 -3.12
C TYR A 258 -12.01 13.32 -1.77
N TYR A 259 -10.74 13.71 -1.63
CA TYR A 259 -10.04 13.67 -0.36
C TYR A 259 -9.91 15.07 0.26
N HIS A 260 -10.06 15.13 1.58
CA HIS A 260 -10.28 16.39 2.28
C HIS A 260 -9.17 16.65 3.30
N LYS A 261 -8.68 17.89 3.33
CA LYS A 261 -7.95 18.46 4.46
C LYS A 261 -8.96 19.13 5.37
N ILE A 262 -9.09 18.65 6.61
CA ILE A 262 -10.05 19.19 7.57
C ILE A 262 -9.31 20.00 8.64
N GLY A 263 -9.68 21.27 8.78
CA GLY A 263 -9.12 22.18 9.78
C GLY A 263 -9.41 21.75 11.21
N ILE A 264 -8.61 22.28 12.14
CA ILE A 264 -8.78 22.03 13.59
C ILE A 264 -10.04 22.75 14.10
N ILE A 265 -10.21 24.02 13.72
CA ILE A 265 -11.33 24.87 14.13
C ILE A 265 -12.59 24.47 13.33
N ASN A 266 -13.66 24.12 14.06
CA ASN A 266 -15.01 23.86 13.53
C ASN A 266 -15.11 22.78 12.44
N ASN A 267 -14.10 21.91 12.29
CA ASN A 267 -14.05 20.87 11.26
C ASN A 267 -14.28 21.37 9.82
N ARG A 268 -13.95 22.64 9.55
CA ARG A 268 -14.13 23.20 8.21
C ARG A 268 -13.21 22.51 7.21
N VAL A 269 -13.71 22.25 6.02
CA VAL A 269 -12.90 21.77 4.90
C VAL A 269 -11.93 22.88 4.52
N PHE A 270 -10.64 22.64 4.75
CA PHE A 270 -9.57 23.56 4.41
C PHE A 270 -9.22 23.47 2.93
N LYS A 271 -9.17 22.26 2.38
CA LYS A 271 -8.93 22.00 0.96
C LYS A 271 -9.51 20.66 0.55
N ARG A 272 -9.95 20.57 -0.71
CA ARG A 272 -10.42 19.35 -1.36
C ARG A 272 -9.47 19.00 -2.51
N TYR A 273 -9.21 17.73 -2.69
CA TYR A 273 -8.43 17.18 -3.80
C TYR A 273 -9.24 16.11 -4.52
N GLU A 274 -9.13 16.08 -5.84
CA GLU A 274 -9.54 14.94 -6.66
C GLU A 274 -8.48 13.84 -6.56
N MET A 275 -8.89 12.58 -6.77
CA MET A 275 -7.99 11.43 -6.61
C MET A 275 -6.85 11.47 -7.63
N ASN A 276 -7.12 11.93 -8.85
CA ASN A 276 -6.09 12.11 -9.89
C ASN A 276 -4.99 13.14 -9.51
N GLN A 277 -5.28 14.09 -8.61
CA GLN A 277 -4.33 15.12 -8.17
C GLN A 277 -3.34 14.63 -7.12
N ILE A 278 -3.71 13.56 -6.40
CA ILE A 278 -2.95 12.99 -5.28
C ILE A 278 -2.27 11.67 -5.65
N PHE A 279 -2.64 11.08 -6.79
CA PHE A 279 -2.11 9.81 -7.24
C PHE A 279 -0.61 9.91 -7.53
N ASN A 280 0.18 8.99 -6.97
CA ASN A 280 1.65 8.95 -7.09
C ASN A 280 2.35 10.27 -6.68
N ASN A 281 1.70 11.10 -5.86
CA ASN A 281 2.17 12.44 -5.52
C ASN A 281 1.99 12.75 -4.02
N PRO A 282 3.01 12.48 -3.17
CA PRO A 282 2.92 12.74 -1.74
C PRO A 282 3.12 14.20 -1.36
N THR A 283 3.37 15.10 -2.32
CA THR A 283 3.81 16.49 -2.03
C THR A 283 2.76 17.31 -1.32
N HIS A 284 1.50 16.90 -1.40
CA HIS A 284 0.40 17.47 -0.64
C HIS A 284 0.53 17.26 0.87
N LEU A 285 1.40 16.37 1.35
CA LEU A 285 1.63 16.11 2.77
C LEU A 285 2.58 17.11 3.42
N TYR A 286 3.57 17.62 2.70
CA TYR A 286 4.67 18.40 3.29
C TYR A 286 4.34 19.80 3.81
N PRO A 287 3.34 20.54 3.27
CA PRO A 287 2.99 21.85 3.82
C PRO A 287 2.65 21.79 5.31
N VAL A 288 3.03 22.83 6.07
CA VAL A 288 2.89 22.85 7.53
C VAL A 288 1.44 22.60 7.97
N GLY A 289 1.27 21.63 8.87
CA GLY A 289 -0.04 21.20 9.40
C GLY A 289 -0.91 20.45 8.38
N SER A 290 -0.37 20.06 7.23
CA SER A 290 -1.13 19.33 6.22
C SER A 290 -1.43 17.88 6.64
N LEU A 291 -0.43 17.17 7.18
CA LEU A 291 -0.57 15.80 7.69
C LEU A 291 -1.78 15.66 8.64
N ASP A 292 -1.83 16.48 9.69
CA ASP A 292 -2.88 16.40 10.70
C ASP A 292 -4.26 16.69 10.08
N ARG A 293 -4.35 17.63 9.13
CA ARG A 293 -5.60 17.92 8.40
C ARG A 293 -6.03 16.76 7.50
N ILE A 294 -5.08 16.02 6.91
CA ILE A 294 -5.34 14.84 6.09
C ILE A 294 -5.82 13.68 6.98
N ILE A 295 -5.13 13.42 8.09
CA ILE A 295 -5.56 12.41 9.09
C ILE A 295 -6.99 12.71 9.54
N ARG A 296 -7.30 13.97 9.89
CA ARG A 296 -8.67 14.38 10.22
C ARG A 296 -9.66 14.16 9.08
N GLY A 297 -9.23 14.33 7.83
CA GLY A 297 -9.99 13.98 6.64
C GLY A 297 -10.36 12.50 6.59
N ILE A 298 -9.36 11.64 6.75
CA ILE A 298 -9.53 10.18 6.76
C ILE A 298 -10.48 9.74 7.89
N LEU A 299 -10.37 10.36 9.07
CA LEU A 299 -11.21 10.01 10.24
C LEU A 299 -12.65 10.51 10.16
N LYS A 300 -12.91 11.64 9.49
CA LYS A 300 -14.23 12.29 9.50
C LYS A 300 -15.04 12.12 8.23
N ARG A 301 -14.44 11.65 7.15
CA ARG A 301 -15.14 11.44 5.87
C ARG A 301 -15.51 9.97 5.73
N PRO A 302 -16.81 9.65 5.51
CA PRO A 302 -17.23 8.28 5.26
C PRO A 302 -16.68 7.82 3.91
N THR A 303 -16.30 6.55 3.78
CA THR A 303 -15.91 5.96 2.49
C THR A 303 -17.07 6.04 1.49
N ASP A 304 -16.77 5.81 0.21
CA ASP A 304 -17.85 5.51 -0.74
C ASP A 304 -18.45 4.13 -0.42
N ARG A 305 -19.59 3.83 -1.06
CA ARG A 305 -20.37 2.64 -0.78
C ARG A 305 -19.70 1.42 -1.39
N PHE A 306 -19.85 0.28 -0.73
CA PHE A 306 -19.48 -0.99 -1.34
C PHE A 306 -20.56 -1.40 -2.35
N ASP A 307 -20.37 -1.04 -3.61
CA ASP A 307 -21.29 -1.33 -4.70
C ASP A 307 -20.53 -1.71 -6.00
N HIS A 308 -21.15 -1.52 -7.17
CA HIS A 308 -20.57 -1.83 -8.49
C HIS A 308 -20.08 -0.57 -9.23
N ILE A 309 -20.03 0.58 -8.57
CA ILE A 309 -19.71 1.87 -9.16
C ILE A 309 -18.31 2.30 -8.68
N PHE A 310 -17.47 2.69 -9.63
CA PHE A 310 -16.16 3.28 -9.35
C PHE A 310 -16.21 4.78 -9.57
N THR A 311 -15.45 5.53 -8.77
CA THR A 311 -15.22 6.94 -9.06
C THR A 311 -14.51 7.10 -10.41
N GLU A 312 -14.89 8.12 -11.17
CA GLU A 312 -14.34 8.43 -12.50
C GLU A 312 -12.82 8.62 -12.47
N ASP A 313 -12.26 9.08 -11.34
CA ASP A 313 -10.82 9.26 -11.23
C ASP A 313 -10.06 7.94 -11.25
N VAL A 314 -10.67 6.86 -10.77
CA VAL A 314 -10.11 5.50 -10.80
C VAL A 314 -10.38 4.83 -12.15
N SER A 315 -11.55 5.05 -12.74
CA SER A 315 -11.91 4.41 -14.01
C SER A 315 -11.29 5.07 -15.24
N ASN A 316 -11.11 6.40 -15.22
CA ASN A 316 -10.82 7.19 -16.42
C ASN A 316 -9.55 8.05 -16.32
N ASN A 317 -9.16 8.53 -15.13
CA ASN A 317 -8.08 9.53 -14.94
C ASN A 317 -6.78 8.99 -14.32
N HIS A 318 -6.45 7.72 -14.58
CA HIS A 318 -5.26 7.06 -14.07
C HIS A 318 -4.05 7.10 -15.05
#